data_AF-A0A354UP97-F1
#
_entry.id   AF-A0A354UP97-F1
#
_cell.length_a   1.000
_cell.length_b   1.000
_cell.length_c   1.000
_cell.angle_alpha   90.00
_cell.angle_beta   90.00
_cell.angle_gamma   90.00
#
_symmetry.space_group_name_H-M   'P 1'
#
loop_
_entity.id
_entity.type
_entity.pdbx_description
1 polymer ?
#
loop_
_entity_poly.entity_id
_entity_poly.type
_entity_poly.pdbx_seq_one_letter_code
_entity_poly.pdbx_strand_id
1 'polypeptide(L)' 'MPITPKTHKLSPLLKYPGGKDKELGHILPNLPYDSKNYYEPFVGGGAVYFSVTAD' A
#
# COMPACT_ATOMS: atom_id res chain seq x y z
N MET A 1 -8.57 8.74 9.69
CA MET A 1 -7.48 9.74 9.52
C MET A 1 -7.10 9.76 8.03
N PRO A 2 -6.24 10.68 7.53
CA PRO A 2 -5.74 10.55 6.16
C PRO A 2 -4.88 9.30 6.02
N ILE A 3 -4.87 8.71 4.83
CA ILE A 3 -4.02 7.57 4.52
C ILE A 3 -2.56 7.96 4.68
N THR A 4 -1.78 7.17 5.41
CA THR A 4 -0.35 7.44 5.61
C THR A 4 0.49 6.18 5.42
N PRO A 5 1.74 6.29 4.93
CA PRO A 5 2.64 5.15 4.88
C PRO A 5 2.93 4.60 6.29
N LYS A 6 2.97 3.27 6.42
CA LYS A 6 3.36 2.59 7.66
C LYS A 6 4.87 2.53 7.79
N THR A 7 5.38 2.78 9.00
CA THR A 7 6.79 2.59 9.35
C THR A 7 7.21 1.11 9.28
N HIS A 8 6.31 0.21 9.67
CA HIS A 8 6.50 -1.24 9.58
C HIS A 8 5.45 -1.83 8.64
N LYS A 9 5.93 -2.38 7.52
CA LYS A 9 5.10 -3.06 6.54
C LYS A 9 4.83 -4.51 6.97
N LEU A 10 3.60 -4.96 6.78
CA LEU A 10 3.28 -6.39 6.80
C LEU A 10 3.63 -7.03 5.46
N SER A 11 4.36 -8.15 5.49
CA SER A 11 4.66 -8.90 4.29
C SER A 11 3.38 -9.50 3.68
N PRO A 12 3.24 -9.54 2.34
CA PRO A 12 2.19 -10.29 1.67
C PRO A 12 2.10 -11.73 2.20
N LEU A 13 0.88 -12.18 2.51
CA LEU A 13 0.64 -13.56 2.98
C LEU A 13 0.95 -14.61 1.91
N LEU A 14 0.87 -14.22 0.63
CA LEU A 14 1.05 -15.07 -0.54
C LEU A 14 2.04 -14.43 -1.50
N LYS A 15 2.92 -15.24 -2.09
CA LYS A 15 3.74 -14.80 -3.22
C LYS A 15 2.85 -14.61 -4.43
N TYR A 16 2.78 -13.38 -4.94
CA TYR A 16 1.89 -13.03 -6.06
C TYR A 16 2.70 -12.44 -7.23
N PRO A 17 2.47 -12.88 -8.48
CA PRO A 17 3.13 -12.30 -9.64
C PRO A 17 2.71 -10.83 -9.81
N GLY A 18 3.67 -9.94 -10.04
CA GLY A 18 3.40 -8.49 -10.13
C GLY A 18 3.23 -7.80 -8.78
N GLY A 19 3.74 -8.38 -7.69
CA GLY A 19 3.84 -7.71 -6.39
C GLY A 19 4.63 -6.41 -6.48
N LYS A 20 4.09 -5.34 -5.90
CA LYS A 20 4.61 -3.96 -6.00
C LYS A 20 5.63 -3.61 -4.91
N ASP A 21 6.23 -4.60 -4.27
CA ASP A 21 7.14 -4.41 -3.14
C ASP A 21 8.33 -3.52 -3.47
N LYS A 22 8.89 -3.65 -4.68
CA LYS A 22 10.04 -2.85 -5.14
C LYS A 22 9.63 -1.43 -5.51
N GLU A 23 8.41 -1.26 -5.96
CA GLU A 23 7.83 -0.02 -6.46
C GLU A 23 7.29 0.86 -5.32
N LEU A 24 7.21 0.35 -4.08
CA LEU A 24 6.74 1.12 -2.92
C LEU A 24 7.51 2.42 -2.70
N GLY A 25 8.82 2.44 -2.98
CA GLY A 25 9.64 3.65 -2.89
C GLY A 25 9.20 4.76 -3.85
N HIS A 26 8.47 4.43 -4.92
CA HIS A 26 7.88 5.38 -5.84
C HIS A 26 6.40 5.66 -5.55
N ILE A 27 5.66 4.66 -5.07
CA ILE A 27 4.21 4.79 -4.82
C ILE A 27 3.92 5.64 -3.58
N LEU A 28 4.57 5.33 -2.45
CA LEU A 28 4.26 5.95 -1.16
C LEU A 28 4.46 7.48 -1.13
N PRO A 29 5.54 8.05 -1.72
CA PRO A 29 5.72 9.51 -1.77
C PRO A 29 4.71 10.24 -2.66
N ASN A 30 4.04 9.52 -3.58
CA ASN A 30 3.06 10.08 -4.51
C ASN A 30 1.62 9.80 -4.08
N LEU A 31 1.40 9.31 -2.85
CA LEU A 31 0.06 9.18 -2.31
C LEU A 31 -0.57 10.56 -2.10
N PRO A 32 -1.87 10.73 -2.40
CA PRO A 32 -2.59 11.97 -2.13
C PRO A 32 -2.67 12.26 -0.63
N TYR A 33 -2.24 13.46 -0.23
CA TYR A 33 -2.09 13.87 1.18
C TYR A 33 -3.40 13.91 2.00
N ASP A 34 -4.55 14.09 1.36
CA ASP A 34 -5.84 14.30 2.05
C ASP A 34 -6.90 13.22 1.71
N SER A 35 -6.43 12.02 1.36
CA SER A 35 -7.35 10.91 1.08
C SER A 35 -7.74 10.18 2.35
N LYS A 36 -9.05 10.01 2.55
CA LYS A 36 -9.61 9.31 3.71
C LYS A 36 -9.78 7.80 3.47
N ASN A 37 -10.19 7.42 2.26
CA ASN A 37 -10.51 6.04 1.92
C ASN A 37 -9.52 5.51 0.88
N TYR A 38 -9.00 4.31 1.12
CA TYR A 38 -8.13 3.61 0.17
C TYR A 38 -8.88 2.44 -0.46
N TYR A 39 -8.99 2.44 -1.79
CA TYR A 39 -9.57 1.35 -2.55
C TYR A 39 -8.53 0.81 -3.52
N GLU A 40 -8.26 -0.50 -3.47
CA GLU A 40 -7.33 -1.17 -4.39
C GLU A 40 -8.08 -2.30 -5.14
N PRO A 41 -8.74 -1.99 -6.28
CA PRO A 41 -9.53 -2.96 -7.04
C PRO A 41 -8.69 -4.15 -7.53
N PHE A 42 -7.38 -3.95 -7.70
CA PHE A 42 -6.42 -4.94 -8.18
C PHE A 42 -5.36 -5.25 -7.13
N VAL A 43 -5.80 -5.71 -5.96
CA VAL A 43 -4.94 -5.92 -4.78
C VAL A 43 -3.76 -6.86 -5.03
N GLY A 44 -3.98 -7.96 -5.76
CA GLY A 44 -2.96 -9.01 -5.92
C GLY A 44 -2.40 -9.48 -4.57
N GLY A 45 -1.09 -9.31 -4.37
CA GLY A 45 -0.42 -9.60 -3.09
C GLY A 45 -0.60 -8.54 -2.00
N GLY A 46 -1.29 -7.43 -2.28
CA GLY A 46 -1.60 -6.38 -1.31
C GLY A 46 -0.40 -5.54 -0.87
N ALA A 47 0.67 -5.48 -1.67
CA ALA A 47 1.91 -4.81 -1.29
C ALA A 47 1.70 -3.34 -0.88
N VAL A 48 0.82 -2.60 -1.56
CA VAL A 48 0.51 -1.21 -1.24
C VAL A 48 -0.48 -1.13 -0.07
N TYR A 49 -1.58 -1.88 -0.12
CA TYR A 49 -2.55 -1.99 0.98
C TYR A 49 -1.89 -2.26 2.35
N PHE A 50 -0.95 -3.21 2.43
CA PHE A 50 -0.26 -3.53 3.69
C PHE A 50 0.79 -2.50 4.13
N SER A 51 1.13 -1.56 3.25
CA SER A 51 2.10 -0.49 3.49
C SER A 51 1.46 0.85 3.86
N VAL A 52 0.13 0.95 3.85
CA VAL A 52 -0.60 2.16 4.23
C VAL A 52 -1.48 1.90 5.45
N THR A 53 -1.72 2.94 6.23
CA THR A 53 -2.81 2.99 7.21
C THR A 53 -4.08 3.41 6.48
N ALA A 54 -5.09 2.56 6.56
CA ALA A 54 -6.47 2.89 6.27
C ALA A 54 -7.23 2.58 7.57
N ASP A 55 -7.83 3.59 8.17
CA ASP A 55 -8.75 3.42 9.31
C ASP A 55 -10.12 2.93 8.82
#